data_AF-X1UEF2-F1
#
_entry.id   AF-X1UEF2-F1
#
_cell.length_a   1.000
_cell.length_b   1.000
_cell.length_c   1.000
_cell.angle_alpha   90.00
_cell.angle_beta   90.00
_cell.angle_gamma   90.00
#
_symmetry.space_group_name_H-M   'P 1'
#
loop_
_entity.id
_entity.type
_entity.pdbx_description
1 polymer ?
#
loop_
_entity_poly.entity_id
_entity_poly.type
_entity_poly.pdbx_seq_one_letter_code
_entity_poly.pdbx_strand_id
1 'polypeptide(L)'
;MIKEKLIETEDILNMNTQFVVSSELIFSSLMEMQKNTQLFRETGGCHGAAIFDPEGNLIAVSEDIGRHNAIDKVIGALLLKKEPFNNKILTSTGRLTGDSVLKAVRAQIPIVASLSAAIDSGIRLASSYGITLIGFARGNRMNIYTNPKRIKI
;
A
#
# COMPACT_ATOMS: atom_id res chain seq x y z
N MET A 1 -29.31 -1.57 11.44
CA MET A 1 -28.97 -0.14 11.46
C MET A 1 -27.48 -0.03 11.77
N ILE A 2 -26.65 -0.04 10.73
CA ILE A 2 -25.19 0.02 10.86
C ILE A 2 -24.86 1.47 11.23
N LYS A 3 -24.30 1.71 12.41
CA LYS A 3 -23.65 2.98 12.70
C LYS A 3 -22.35 2.99 11.90
N GLU A 4 -22.39 3.47 10.67
CA GLU A 4 -21.19 3.93 9.98
C GLU A 4 -20.64 5.10 10.79
N LYS A 5 -19.72 4.82 11.71
CA LYS A 5 -18.93 5.86 12.33
C LYS A 5 -18.03 6.40 11.21
N LEU A 6 -18.39 7.55 10.65
CA LEU A 6 -17.49 8.34 9.82
C LEU A 6 -16.17 8.45 10.60
N ILE A 7 -15.06 8.03 9.98
CA ILE A 7 -13.74 8.13 10.58
C ILE A 7 -13.51 9.62 10.88
N GLU A 8 -13.44 9.98 12.15
CA GLU A 8 -13.19 11.36 12.56
C GLU A 8 -11.77 11.74 12.14
N THR A 9 -11.53 13.00 11.80
CA THR A 9 -10.22 13.49 11.34
C THR A 9 -9.09 13.17 12.33
N GLU A 10 -9.42 13.07 13.62
CA GLU A 10 -8.49 12.71 14.70
C GLU A 10 -8.03 11.24 14.64
N ASP A 11 -8.89 10.31 14.23
CA ASP A 11 -8.54 8.89 14.04
C ASP A 11 -7.56 8.69 12.87
N ILE A 12 -7.61 9.58 11.87
CA ILE A 12 -6.71 9.58 10.72
C ILE A 12 -5.32 10.14 11.11
N LEU A 13 -5.28 11.12 12.02
CA LEU A 13 -4.06 11.85 12.39
C LEU A 13 -3.05 10.98 13.17
N ASN A 14 -3.48 9.87 13.78
CA ASN A 14 -2.61 9.01 14.58
C ASN A 14 -2.68 7.55 14.11
N MET A 15 -2.06 7.25 12.98
CA MET A 15 -1.85 5.88 12.51
C MET A 15 -0.78 5.17 13.37
N ASN A 16 -1.09 4.94 14.64
CA ASN A 16 -0.19 4.46 15.68
C ASN A 16 -0.31 2.95 15.85
N THR A 17 0.12 2.21 14.84
CA THR A 17 0.24 0.75 14.90
C THR A 17 1.66 0.31 15.23
N GLN A 18 1.79 -0.68 16.12
CA GLN A 18 3.02 -1.44 16.43
C GLN A 18 3.37 -2.46 15.33
N PHE A 19 2.70 -2.39 14.18
CA PHE A 19 2.96 -3.27 13.04
C PHE A 19 4.36 -3.03 12.48
N VAL A 20 5.22 -4.03 12.65
CA VAL A 20 6.59 -4.05 12.17
C VAL A 20 6.79 -5.31 11.34
N VAL A 21 7.36 -5.17 10.16
CA VAL A 21 7.61 -6.26 9.20
C VAL A 21 9.07 -6.29 8.78
N SER A 22 9.52 -7.41 8.23
CA SER A 22 10.89 -7.50 7.70
C SER A 22 10.99 -6.94 6.28
N SER A 23 12.19 -6.56 5.85
CA SER A 23 12.47 -6.18 4.46
C SER A 23 12.11 -7.29 3.48
N GLU A 24 12.35 -8.54 3.85
CA GLU A 24 12.08 -9.73 3.02
C GLU A 24 10.59 -9.85 2.74
N LEU A 25 9.73 -9.53 3.72
CA LEU A 25 8.28 -9.52 3.52
C LEU A 25 7.87 -8.45 2.51
N ILE A 26 8.46 -7.25 2.54
CA ILE A 26 8.17 -6.21 1.54
C ILE A 26 8.56 -6.68 0.14
N PHE A 27 9.76 -7.27 0.00
CA PHE A 27 10.23 -7.79 -1.28
C PHE A 27 9.37 -8.95 -1.78
N SER A 28 9.01 -9.90 -0.92
CA SER A 28 8.18 -11.04 -1.29
C SER A 28 6.76 -10.61 -1.68
N SER A 29 6.15 -9.66 -0.97
CA SER A 29 4.87 -9.07 -1.34
C SER A 29 4.91 -8.39 -2.72
N LEU A 30 5.96 -7.63 -3.03
CA LEU A 30 6.11 -6.99 -4.35
C LEU A 30 6.35 -7.99 -5.48
N MET A 31 7.09 -9.07 -5.21
CA MET A 31 7.25 -10.17 -6.16
C MET A 31 5.92 -10.90 -6.40
N GLU A 32 5.18 -11.17 -5.33
CA GLU A 32 3.91 -11.89 -5.41
C GLU A 32 2.83 -11.04 -6.10
N MET A 33 2.78 -9.73 -5.83
CA MET A 33 1.95 -8.79 -6.60
C MET A 33 2.28 -8.90 -8.08
N GLN A 34 3.56 -8.80 -8.45
CA GLN A 34 3.97 -8.88 -9.85
C GLN A 34 3.56 -10.18 -10.51
N LYS A 35 3.64 -11.34 -9.83
CA LYS A 35 3.19 -12.65 -10.33
C LYS A 35 1.67 -12.74 -10.51
N ASN A 36 0.90 -11.99 -9.73
CA ASN A 36 -0.56 -11.99 -9.80
C ASN A 36 -1.13 -10.84 -10.66
N THR A 37 -0.28 -10.04 -11.31
CA THR A 37 -0.67 -8.98 -12.26
C THR A 37 -0.19 -9.33 -13.66
N GLN A 38 -0.94 -10.20 -14.36
CA GLN A 38 -0.52 -10.76 -15.64
C GLN A 38 -0.48 -9.71 -16.75
N LEU A 39 -1.51 -8.87 -16.87
CA LEU A 39 -1.57 -7.83 -17.89
C LEU A 39 -0.40 -6.85 -17.74
N PHE A 40 -0.04 -6.50 -16.51
CA PHE A 40 1.10 -5.62 -16.23
C PHE A 40 2.41 -6.24 -16.74
N ARG A 41 2.63 -7.53 -16.46
CA ARG A 41 3.85 -8.23 -16.88
C ARG A 41 3.95 -8.38 -18.39
N GLU A 42 2.84 -8.73 -19.03
CA GLU A 42 2.84 -9.06 -20.46
C GLU A 42 2.85 -7.82 -21.35
N THR A 43 2.20 -6.74 -20.91
CA THR A 43 1.96 -5.58 -21.77
C THR A 43 2.73 -4.33 -21.36
N GLY A 44 3.05 -4.17 -20.07
CA GLY A 44 3.52 -2.91 -19.50
C GLY A 44 2.54 -1.73 -19.64
N GLY A 45 1.33 -1.98 -20.19
CA GLY A 45 0.33 -0.96 -20.51
C GLY A 45 -0.71 -0.72 -19.41
N CYS A 46 -0.60 -1.42 -18.29
CA CYS A 46 -1.45 -1.23 -17.12
C CYS A 46 -0.63 -1.14 -15.83
N HIS A 47 -1.31 -1.06 -14.71
CA HIS A 47 -0.75 -1.04 -13.37
C HIS A 47 -1.40 -2.11 -12.51
N GLY A 48 -0.62 -2.61 -11.55
CA GLY A 48 -1.05 -3.55 -10.53
C GLY A 48 -1.03 -2.93 -9.14
N ALA A 49 -1.94 -3.37 -8.28
CA ALA A 49 -1.90 -3.13 -6.84
C ALA A 49 -2.35 -4.39 -6.09
N ALA A 50 -1.76 -4.64 -4.92
CA ALA A 50 -2.10 -5.78 -4.08
C ALA A 50 -2.05 -5.43 -2.59
N ILE A 51 -2.88 -6.10 -1.79
CA ILE A 51 -2.92 -5.99 -0.33
C ILE A 51 -2.50 -7.32 0.28
N PHE A 52 -1.58 -7.25 1.25
CA PHE A 52 -1.06 -8.39 2.00
C PHE A 52 -1.33 -8.24 3.49
N ASP A 53 -1.46 -9.37 4.17
CA ASP A 53 -1.53 -9.44 5.64
C ASP A 53 -0.11 -9.52 6.27
N PRO A 54 0.00 -9.50 7.62
CA PRO A 54 1.27 -9.60 8.34
C PRO A 54 2.08 -10.86 8.03
N GLU A 55 1.42 -11.94 7.65
CA GLU A 55 2.01 -13.24 7.32
C GLU A 55 2.51 -13.31 5.87
N GLY A 56 2.16 -12.31 5.05
CA GLY A 56 2.53 -12.23 3.64
C GLY A 56 1.57 -12.95 2.69
N ASN A 57 0.37 -13.31 3.16
CA ASN A 57 -0.66 -13.85 2.30
C ASN A 57 -1.25 -12.74 1.43
N LEU A 58 -1.46 -13.06 0.15
CA LEU A 58 -2.13 -12.17 -0.79
C LEU A 58 -3.64 -12.13 -0.48
N ILE A 59 -4.13 -11.00 0.02
CA ILE A 59 -5.54 -10.86 0.37
C ILE A 59 -6.36 -10.34 -0.82
N ALA A 60 -5.81 -9.41 -1.60
CA ALA A 60 -6.45 -8.88 -2.80
C ALA A 60 -5.41 -8.41 -3.81
N VAL A 61 -5.73 -8.53 -5.10
CA VAL A 61 -4.93 -8.01 -6.22
C VAL A 61 -5.88 -7.40 -7.25
N SER A 62 -5.44 -6.36 -7.93
CA SER A 62 -6.21 -5.72 -9.01
C SER A 62 -5.29 -5.11 -10.06
N GLU A 63 -5.76 -5.12 -11.30
CA GLU A 63 -5.13 -4.46 -12.44
C GLU A 63 -6.05 -3.38 -13.03
N ASP A 64 -5.44 -2.32 -13.52
CA ASP A 64 -6.12 -1.26 -14.28
C ASP A 64 -5.11 -0.47 -15.13
N ILE A 65 -5.56 0.15 -16.23
CA ILE A 65 -4.72 1.07 -17.02
C ILE A 65 -4.20 2.21 -16.13
N GLY A 66 -5.04 2.73 -15.22
CA GLY A 66 -4.69 3.78 -14.27
C GLY A 66 -4.17 3.23 -12.95
N ARG A 67 -2.99 3.67 -12.50
CA ARG A 67 -2.44 3.31 -11.18
C ARG A 67 -3.38 3.64 -10.01
N HIS A 68 -4.09 4.77 -10.10
CA HIS A 68 -5.03 5.20 -9.07
C HIS A 68 -6.23 4.28 -8.98
N ASN A 69 -6.71 3.80 -10.12
CA ASN A 69 -7.83 2.87 -10.21
C ASN A 69 -7.44 1.48 -9.73
N ALA A 70 -6.21 1.02 -10.03
CA ALA A 70 -5.71 -0.25 -9.48
C ALA A 70 -5.72 -0.23 -7.94
N ILE A 71 -5.32 0.89 -7.33
CA ILE A 71 -5.39 1.09 -5.87
C ILE A 71 -6.85 1.13 -5.38
N ASP A 72 -7.75 1.85 -6.05
CA ASP A 72 -9.16 1.89 -5.64
C ASP A 72 -9.81 0.51 -5.70
N LYS A 73 -9.55 -0.25 -6.78
CA LYS A 73 -10.09 -1.59 -6.95
C LYS A 73 -9.62 -2.53 -5.87
N VAL A 74 -8.33 -2.52 -5.51
CA VAL A 74 -7.82 -3.44 -4.48
C VAL A 74 -8.34 -3.07 -3.08
N ILE A 75 -8.46 -1.77 -2.77
CA ILE A 75 -9.09 -1.31 -1.52
C ILE A 75 -10.58 -1.69 -1.50
N GLY A 76 -11.30 -1.45 -2.60
CA GLY A 76 -12.70 -1.85 -2.75
C GLY A 76 -12.91 -3.35 -2.62
N ALA A 77 -12.01 -4.17 -3.17
CA ALA A 77 -12.05 -5.62 -3.05
C ALA A 77 -11.91 -6.07 -1.57
N LEU A 78 -11.04 -5.42 -0.79
CA LEU A 78 -10.91 -5.73 0.64
C LEU A 78 -12.14 -5.28 1.44
N LEU A 79 -12.70 -4.10 1.13
CA LEU A 79 -13.95 -3.60 1.71
C LEU A 79 -15.10 -4.60 1.50
N LEU A 80 -15.25 -5.12 0.27
CA LEU A 80 -16.30 -6.10 -0.07
C LEU A 80 -16.12 -7.43 0.68
N LYS A 81 -14.87 -7.82 0.98
CA LYS A 81 -14.57 -8.99 1.81
C LYS A 81 -14.84 -8.77 3.30
N LYS A 82 -15.12 -7.52 3.73
CA LYS A 82 -15.29 -7.13 5.14
C LYS A 82 -14.06 -7.44 6.00
N GLU A 83 -12.88 -7.43 5.38
CA GLU A 83 -11.60 -7.64 6.04
C GLU A 83 -11.06 -6.31 6.60
N PRO A 84 -10.44 -6.30 7.79
CA PRO A 84 -9.83 -5.09 8.34
C PRO A 84 -8.59 -4.68 7.54
N PHE A 85 -8.41 -3.37 7.38
CA PHE A 85 -7.23 -2.78 6.74
C PHE A 85 -6.03 -2.58 7.68
N ASN A 86 -6.28 -2.66 8.98
CA ASN A 86 -5.23 -2.54 9.98
C ASN A 86 -4.17 -3.62 9.76
N ASN A 87 -2.91 -3.25 9.97
CA ASN A 87 -1.76 -4.16 9.84
C ASN A 87 -1.68 -4.84 8.46
N LYS A 88 -2.04 -4.12 7.40
CA LYS A 88 -1.86 -4.56 6.02
C LYS A 88 -0.71 -3.83 5.34
N ILE A 89 -0.24 -4.42 4.24
CA ILE A 89 0.73 -3.81 3.32
C ILE A 89 0.02 -3.58 1.99
N LEU A 90 -0.02 -2.33 1.53
CA LEU A 90 -0.44 -2.00 0.17
C LEU A 90 0.78 -1.94 -0.74
N THR A 91 0.75 -2.68 -1.84
CA THR A 91 1.78 -2.67 -2.88
C THR A 91 1.22 -2.10 -4.18
N SER A 92 2.07 -1.44 -4.97
CA SER A 92 1.70 -0.93 -6.29
C SER A 92 2.87 -0.97 -7.28
N THR A 93 2.58 -1.07 -8.57
CA THR A 93 3.58 -0.90 -9.62
C THR A 93 3.83 0.58 -9.98
N GLY A 94 2.91 1.48 -9.64
CA GLY A 94 2.93 2.89 -10.04
C GLY A 94 3.64 3.83 -9.07
N ARG A 95 3.95 5.05 -9.52
CA ARG A 95 4.50 6.12 -8.65
C ARG A 95 3.55 6.48 -7.52
N LEU A 96 4.10 6.67 -6.32
CA LEU A 96 3.32 7.01 -5.12
C LEU A 96 3.14 8.53 -5.03
N THR A 97 1.93 8.98 -5.40
CA THR A 97 1.51 10.38 -5.37
C THR A 97 0.71 10.72 -4.12
N GLY A 98 0.42 12.00 -3.88
CA GLY A 98 -0.42 12.43 -2.75
C GLY A 98 -1.75 11.69 -2.72
N ASP A 99 -2.45 11.63 -3.85
CA ASP A 99 -3.76 10.94 -3.94
C ASP A 99 -3.65 9.44 -3.68
N SER A 100 -2.57 8.80 -4.15
CA SER A 100 -2.32 7.36 -3.90
C SER A 100 -2.15 7.09 -2.41
N VAL A 101 -1.38 7.94 -1.73
CA VAL A 101 -1.14 7.84 -0.29
C VAL A 101 -2.39 8.20 0.50
N LEU A 102 -3.18 9.18 0.05
CA LEU A 102 -4.41 9.60 0.70
C LEU A 102 -5.43 8.45 0.79
N LYS A 103 -5.51 7.61 -0.25
CA LYS A 103 -6.35 6.41 -0.26
C LYS A 103 -5.92 5.41 0.82
N ALA A 104 -4.61 5.18 0.94
CA ALA A 104 -4.07 4.31 2.00
C ALA A 104 -4.30 4.89 3.40
N VAL A 105 -4.16 6.21 3.56
CA VAL A 105 -4.46 6.92 4.81
C VAL A 105 -5.94 6.76 5.19
N ARG A 106 -6.86 6.98 4.25
CA ARG A 106 -8.31 6.81 4.47
C ARG A 106 -8.68 5.36 4.77
N ALA A 107 -7.98 4.43 4.15
CA ALA A 107 -8.10 3.00 4.44
C ALA A 107 -7.36 2.57 5.71
N GLN A 108 -6.60 3.44 6.39
CA GLN A 108 -5.77 3.08 7.56
C GLN A 108 -4.74 1.96 7.30
N ILE A 109 -4.22 1.87 6.07
CA ILE A 109 -3.17 0.90 5.73
C ILE A 109 -1.80 1.49 6.09
N PRO A 110 -1.04 0.92 7.03
CA PRO A 110 0.14 1.56 7.61
C PRO A 110 1.41 1.57 6.74
N ILE A 111 1.50 0.64 5.78
CA ILE A 111 2.68 0.45 4.94
C ILE A 111 2.25 0.47 3.47
N VAL A 112 2.90 1.33 2.69
CA VAL A 112 2.69 1.44 1.24
C VAL A 112 4.03 1.29 0.54
N ALA A 113 4.16 0.28 -0.33
CA ALA A 113 5.37 -0.02 -1.07
C ALA A 113 5.16 -0.01 -2.58
N SER A 114 6.15 0.43 -3.34
CA SER A 114 6.08 0.44 -4.80
C SER A 114 7.39 0.07 -5.49
N LEU A 115 7.25 -0.53 -6.68
CA LEU A 115 8.36 -0.73 -7.62
C LEU A 115 8.92 0.60 -8.16
N SER A 116 8.13 1.67 -8.09
CA SER A 116 8.43 3.00 -8.63
C SER A 116 8.74 4.02 -7.54
N ALA A 117 9.02 5.26 -7.95
CA ALA A 117 9.36 6.35 -7.04
C ALA A 117 8.14 6.81 -6.20
N ALA A 118 8.43 7.34 -5.01
CA ALA A 118 7.51 8.28 -4.35
C ALA A 118 7.85 9.70 -4.78
N ILE A 119 6.83 10.55 -4.94
CA ILE A 119 7.04 11.98 -5.18
C ILE A 119 6.77 12.77 -3.91
N ASP A 120 7.29 13.99 -3.89
CA ASP A 120 7.23 14.92 -2.76
C ASP A 120 5.82 15.07 -2.14
N SER A 121 4.75 15.16 -2.93
CA SER A 121 3.38 15.21 -2.39
C SER A 121 3.00 13.95 -1.60
N GLY A 122 3.43 12.77 -2.08
CA GLY A 122 3.18 11.50 -1.42
C GLY A 122 4.02 11.34 -0.15
N ILE A 123 5.29 11.76 -0.21
CA ILE A 123 6.23 11.76 0.93
C ILE A 123 5.70 12.66 2.05
N ARG A 124 5.32 13.90 1.75
CA ARG A 124 4.74 14.81 2.75
C ARG A 124 3.50 14.22 3.41
N LEU A 125 2.55 13.74 2.60
CA LEU A 125 1.32 13.16 3.13
C LEU A 125 1.61 11.93 4.00
N ALA A 126 2.47 11.04 3.54
CA ALA A 126 2.86 9.86 4.31
C ALA A 126 3.53 10.24 5.64
N SER A 127 4.37 11.28 5.66
CA SER A 127 4.99 11.78 6.88
C SER A 127 3.96 12.35 7.85
N SER A 128 3.02 13.15 7.35
CA SER A 128 1.98 13.79 8.19
C SER A 128 1.03 12.79 8.83
N TYR A 129 0.76 11.67 8.16
CA TYR A 129 -0.20 10.67 8.62
C TYR A 129 0.47 9.38 9.13
N GLY A 130 1.78 9.39 9.33
CA GLY A 130 2.48 8.25 9.93
C GLY A 130 2.54 6.99 9.05
N ILE A 131 2.43 7.10 7.71
CA ILE A 131 2.57 5.99 6.75
C ILE A 131 4.05 5.68 6.54
N THR A 132 4.38 4.39 6.52
CA THR A 132 5.68 3.92 6.02
C THR A 132 5.62 3.86 4.50
N LEU A 133 6.26 4.80 3.82
CA LEU A 133 6.24 4.92 2.36
C LEU A 133 7.55 4.41 1.77
N ILE A 134 7.45 3.41 0.90
CA ILE A 134 8.60 2.72 0.31
C ILE A 134 8.48 2.80 -1.21
N GLY A 135 9.56 3.19 -1.88
CA GLY A 135 9.61 3.21 -3.34
C GLY A 135 10.94 2.65 -3.86
N PHE A 136 11.01 2.45 -5.18
CA PHE A 136 12.11 1.76 -5.84
C PHE A 136 12.44 0.40 -5.20
N ALA A 137 11.43 -0.28 -4.64
CA ALA A 137 11.60 -1.57 -3.99
C ALA A 137 11.66 -2.68 -5.07
N ARG A 138 12.87 -3.11 -5.40
CA ARG A 138 13.13 -4.11 -6.45
C ARG A 138 14.47 -4.80 -6.24
N GLY A 139 14.53 -6.10 -6.51
CA GLY A 139 15.68 -6.93 -6.14
C GLY A 139 15.85 -6.88 -4.62
N ASN A 140 17.06 -6.54 -4.16
CA ASN A 140 17.40 -6.39 -2.73
C ASN A 140 17.60 -4.93 -2.29
N ARG A 141 16.96 -3.96 -2.96
CA ARG A 141 17.05 -2.55 -2.59
C ARG A 141 15.68 -1.89 -2.55
N MET A 142 15.52 -0.95 -1.63
CA MET A 142 14.35 -0.10 -1.50
C MET A 142 14.74 1.24 -0.87
N ASN A 143 13.96 2.28 -1.15
CA ASN A 143 14.06 3.57 -0.47
C ASN A 143 12.88 3.69 0.49
N ILE A 144 13.17 3.77 1.79
CA ILE A 144 12.15 4.09 2.79
C ILE A 144 12.15 5.61 2.98
N TYR A 145 11.10 6.28 2.53
CA TYR A 145 11.00 7.74 2.57
C TYR A 145 10.47 8.26 3.91
N THR A 146 9.59 7.51 4.57
CA THR A 146 8.90 7.92 5.81
C THR A 146 8.71 6.75 6.76
N ASN A 147 8.67 7.05 8.06
CA ASN A 147 8.36 6.11 9.15
C ASN A 147 9.11 4.75 9.05
N PRO A 148 10.45 4.75 8.98
CA PRO A 148 11.24 3.52 8.78
C PRO A 148 11.16 2.52 9.94
N LYS A 149 10.72 2.96 11.12
CA LYS A 149 10.56 2.12 12.33
C LYS A 149 9.68 0.87 12.15
N ARG A 150 8.87 0.78 11.09
CA ARG A 150 8.06 -0.41 10.77
C ARG A 150 8.79 -1.46 9.95
N ILE A 151 10.03 -1.21 9.53
CA ILE A 151 10.80 -2.13 8.68
C ILE A 151 12.03 -2.59 9.45
N LYS A 152 12.12 -3.90 9.71
CA LYS A 152 13.33 -4.57 10.19
C LYS A 152 14.20 -4.92 8.99
N ILE A 153 15.46 -4.52 9.05
CA ILE A 153 16.52 -4.79 8.04
C ILE A 153 17.40 -5.92 8.56
#